data_AF-A0A3D2WWY3-F1
#
_entry.id   AF-A0A3D2WWY3-F1
#
_cell.length_a   1.000
_cell.length_b   1.000
_cell.length_c   1.000
_cell.angle_alpha   90.00
_cell.angle_beta   90.00
_cell.angle_gamma   90.00
#
_symmetry.space_group_name_H-M   'P 1'
#
loop_
_entity.id
_entity.type
_entity.pdbx_description
1 polymer ?
#
loop_
_entity_poly.entity_id
_entity_poly.type
_entity_poly.pdbx_seq_one_letter_code
_entity_poly.pdbx_strand_id
1 'polypeptide(L)'
;RLAQAAGAAYVARSTVFHVGKMDRYIEQAFTKTGFSVVEVLTPCPTSYGRRNKEGRGVDMLMYQKQNSIGIEQAKDKTAEELQGKYITGVFVDKEQADYRQRYDEVIKKASKLNK
;
A
#
# COMPACT_ATOMS: atom_id res chain seq x y z
N ARG A 1 -1.65 -4.64 -6.82
CA ARG A 1 -2.76 -5.57 -7.15
C ARG A 1 -2.63 -6.93 -6.46
N LEU A 2 -1.42 -7.50 -6.30
CA LEU A 2 -1.21 -8.80 -5.63
C LEU A 2 -1.83 -8.89 -4.23
N ALA A 3 -1.47 -7.98 -3.31
CA ALA A 3 -1.99 -8.00 -1.93
C ALA A 3 -3.52 -7.88 -1.85
N GLN A 4 -4.13 -7.07 -2.72
CA GLN A 4 -5.57 -6.94 -2.83
C GLN A 4 -6.22 -8.26 -3.25
N ALA A 5 -5.70 -8.91 -4.30
CA ALA A 5 -6.22 -10.19 -4.78
C ALA A 5 -6.00 -11.33 -3.76
N ALA A 6 -4.88 -11.29 -3.02
CA ALA A 6 -4.58 -12.23 -1.94
C ALA A 6 -5.48 -12.05 -0.69
N GLY A 7 -6.34 -11.03 -0.67
CA GLY A 7 -7.32 -10.84 0.40
C GLY A 7 -6.85 -10.01 1.59
N ALA A 8 -5.80 -9.18 1.45
CA ALA A 8 -5.38 -8.25 2.50
C ALA A 8 -6.55 -7.37 3.01
N ALA A 9 -6.55 -7.05 4.31
CA ALA A 9 -7.53 -6.21 4.99
C ALA A 9 -7.31 -4.73 4.68
N TYR A 10 -6.05 -4.34 4.55
CA TYR A 10 -5.62 -2.99 4.24
C TYR A 10 -4.51 -3.00 3.21
N VAL A 11 -4.63 -2.19 2.17
CA VAL A 11 -3.61 -2.01 1.14
C VAL A 11 -3.51 -0.53 0.80
N ALA A 12 -2.34 0.06 1.01
CA ALA A 12 -2.06 1.44 0.64
C ALA A 12 -0.76 1.57 -0.14
N ARG A 13 -0.62 2.65 -0.91
CA ARG A 13 0.64 3.03 -1.57
C ARG A 13 0.94 4.52 -1.36
N SER A 14 2.20 4.81 -1.08
CA SER A 14 2.74 6.17 -1.04
C SER A 14 4.09 6.26 -1.76
N THR A 15 4.69 7.43 -1.75
CA THR A 15 6.08 7.66 -2.15
C THR A 15 6.82 8.35 -1.01
N VAL A 16 8.15 8.24 -0.97
CA VAL A 16 8.94 8.93 0.06
C VAL A 16 8.89 10.45 -0.04
N PHE A 17 8.44 11.02 -1.16
CA PHE A 17 8.13 12.44 -1.25
C PHE A 17 6.92 12.84 -0.37
N HIS A 18 5.93 11.95 -0.24
CA HIS A 18 4.65 12.23 0.44
C HIS A 18 4.65 11.73 1.90
N VAL A 19 5.64 12.15 2.69
CA VAL A 19 5.86 11.68 4.08
C VAL A 19 4.61 11.74 4.95
N GLY A 20 3.88 12.87 4.97
CA GLY A 20 2.69 13.00 5.83
C GLY A 20 1.54 12.04 5.47
N LYS A 21 1.41 11.63 4.20
CA LYS A 21 0.44 10.58 3.82
C LYS A 21 0.99 9.19 4.16
N MET A 22 2.28 8.98 3.91
CA MET A 22 2.97 7.72 4.21
C MET A 22 2.83 7.36 5.70
N ASP A 23 3.10 8.31 6.60
CA ASP A 23 3.02 8.10 8.05
C ASP A 23 1.61 7.68 8.47
N ARG A 24 0.57 8.37 7.97
CA ARG A 24 -0.83 8.02 8.22
C ARG A 24 -1.19 6.64 7.71
N TYR A 25 -0.71 6.23 6.54
CA TYR A 25 -0.99 4.90 6.00
C TYR A 25 -0.30 3.80 6.83
N ILE A 26 0.89 4.05 7.34
CA ILE A 26 1.60 3.13 8.24
C ILE A 26 0.85 3.00 9.57
N GLU A 27 0.42 4.12 10.16
CA GLU A 27 -0.40 4.13 11.38
C GLU A 27 -1.70 3.33 11.20
N GLN A 28 -2.46 3.61 10.13
CA GLN A 28 -3.68 2.88 9.80
C GLN A 28 -3.43 1.38 9.63
N ALA A 29 -2.36 1.00 8.94
CA ALA A 29 -1.98 -0.39 8.74
C ALA A 29 -1.69 -1.14 10.04
N PHE A 30 -1.07 -0.47 11.03
CA PHE A 30 -0.83 -1.04 12.36
C PHE A 30 -2.12 -1.25 13.16
N THR A 31 -3.08 -0.31 13.04
CA THR A 31 -4.35 -0.40 13.76
C THR A 31 -5.36 -1.35 13.12
N LYS A 32 -5.11 -1.82 11.89
CA LYS A 32 -6.04 -2.68 11.17
C LYS A 32 -6.02 -4.12 11.71
N THR A 33 -7.21 -4.65 12.01
CA THR A 33 -7.40 -6.08 12.24
C THR A 33 -7.29 -6.85 10.92
N GLY A 34 -6.26 -7.69 10.80
CA GLY A 34 -5.99 -8.50 9.62
C GLY A 34 -4.67 -8.17 8.93
N PHE A 35 -4.40 -8.81 7.78
CA PHE A 35 -3.15 -8.60 7.05
C PHE A 35 -3.15 -7.26 6.30
N SER A 36 -2.12 -6.45 6.52
CA SER A 36 -1.98 -5.11 5.94
C SER A 36 -0.72 -4.98 5.09
N VAL A 37 -0.79 -4.21 3.99
CA VAL A 37 0.36 -3.90 3.12
C VAL A 37 0.42 -2.40 2.84
N VAL A 38 1.58 -1.79 3.06
CA VAL A 38 1.88 -0.42 2.64
C VAL A 38 3.07 -0.44 1.70
N GLU A 39 2.84 -0.11 0.42
CA GLU A 39 3.90 0.00 -0.58
C GLU A 39 4.44 1.43 -0.63
N VAL A 40 5.75 1.59 -0.38
CA VAL A 40 6.41 2.89 -0.44
C VAL A 40 7.41 2.91 -1.58
N LEU A 41 7.16 3.76 -2.57
CA LEU A 41 8.09 3.98 -3.68
C LEU A 41 9.29 4.80 -3.22
N THR A 42 10.48 4.18 -3.23
CA THR A 42 11.74 4.78 -2.79
C THR A 42 12.69 4.96 -3.99
N PRO A 43 13.40 6.10 -4.11
CA PRO A 43 14.42 6.26 -5.13
C PRO A 43 15.70 5.51 -4.70
N CYS A 44 16.42 4.96 -5.68
CA CYS A 44 17.75 4.39 -5.47
C CYS A 44 18.78 5.18 -6.30
N PRO A 45 19.26 6.33 -5.80
CA PRO A 45 20.09 7.24 -6.60
C PRO A 45 21.45 6.65 -6.97
N THR A 46 22.05 5.86 -6.08
CA THR A 46 23.42 5.34 -6.24
C THR A 46 23.54 4.28 -7.33
N SER A 47 22.58 3.35 -7.38
CA SER A 47 22.60 2.22 -8.30
C SER A 47 21.65 2.42 -9.48
N TYR A 48 20.34 2.54 -9.21
CA TYR A 48 19.35 2.67 -10.28
C TYR A 48 19.46 4.02 -10.99
N GLY A 49 19.45 5.12 -10.24
CA GLY A 49 19.49 6.47 -10.81
C GLY A 49 20.75 6.73 -11.63
N ARG A 50 21.92 6.35 -11.10
CA ARG A 50 23.21 6.45 -11.80
C ARG A 50 23.25 5.66 -13.12
N ARG A 51 22.73 4.44 -13.13
CA ARG A 51 22.75 3.57 -14.33
C ARG A 51 21.76 4.01 -15.40
N ASN A 52 20.64 4.62 -15.00
CA ASN A 52 19.56 5.06 -15.90
C ASN A 52 19.61 6.57 -16.22
N LYS A 53 20.62 7.30 -15.72
CA LYS A 53 20.78 8.75 -15.92
C LYS A 53 19.57 9.58 -15.44
N GLU A 54 18.96 9.16 -14.33
CA GLU A 54 17.76 9.78 -13.72
C GLU A 54 18.07 11.05 -12.90
N GLY A 55 19.30 11.56 -12.96
CA GLY A 55 19.76 12.71 -12.17
C GLY A 55 20.14 12.35 -10.73
N ARG A 56 20.10 13.35 -9.84
CA ARG A 56 20.46 13.22 -8.42
C ARG A 56 19.26 12.72 -7.61
N GLY A 57 19.50 12.32 -6.37
CA GLY A 57 18.42 11.86 -5.47
C GLY A 57 17.27 12.86 -5.30
N VAL A 58 17.57 14.17 -5.28
CA VAL A 58 16.54 15.23 -5.21
C VAL A 58 15.68 15.26 -6.48
N ASP A 59 16.28 15.06 -7.65
CA ASP A 59 15.59 15.06 -8.94
C ASP A 59 14.61 13.87 -8.99
N MET A 60 15.03 12.71 -8.50
CA MET A 60 14.17 11.53 -8.37
C MET A 60 13.03 11.71 -7.35
N LEU A 61 13.26 12.42 -6.24
CA LEU A 61 12.19 12.78 -5.29
C LEU A 61 11.17 13.72 -5.93
N MET A 62 11.62 14.71 -6.68
CA MET A 62 10.74 15.62 -7.42
C MET A 62 9.98 14.90 -8.53
N TYR A 63 10.61 13.92 -9.18
CA TYR A 63 9.93 13.05 -10.15
C TYR A 63 8.76 12.31 -9.49
N GLN A 64 8.94 11.77 -8.28
CA GLN A 64 7.83 11.13 -7.55
C GLN A 64 6.71 12.12 -7.25
N LYS A 65 7.00 13.37 -6.89
CA LYS A 65 5.98 14.42 -6.70
C LYS A 65 5.16 14.65 -7.98
N GLN A 66 5.83 14.79 -9.12
CA GLN A 66 5.20 15.14 -10.40
C GLN A 66 4.45 13.97 -11.05
N ASN A 67 4.89 12.74 -10.77
CA ASN A 67 4.35 11.53 -11.38
C ASN A 67 3.54 10.68 -10.42
N SER A 68 3.15 11.20 -9.27
CA SER A 68 2.15 10.54 -8.41
C SER A 68 0.80 11.23 -8.51
N ILE A 69 -0.26 10.43 -8.45
CA ILE A 69 -1.65 10.90 -8.42
C ILE A 69 -2.41 10.17 -7.32
N GLY A 70 -3.32 10.86 -6.63
CA GLY A 70 -4.18 10.22 -5.63
C GLY A 70 -5.23 9.32 -6.27
N ILE A 71 -5.61 8.22 -5.62
CA ILE A 71 -6.59 7.26 -6.13
C ILE A 71 -7.95 7.90 -6.43
N GLU A 72 -8.40 8.85 -5.62
CA GLU A 72 -9.65 9.57 -5.86
C GLU A 72 -9.57 10.43 -7.14
N GLN A 73 -8.46 11.16 -7.33
CA GLN A 73 -8.23 11.95 -8.55
C GLN A 73 -8.03 11.07 -9.79
N ALA A 74 -7.55 9.85 -9.61
CA ALA A 74 -7.33 8.92 -10.71
C ALA A 74 -8.64 8.29 -11.22
N LYS A 75 -9.73 8.27 -10.43
CA LYS A 75 -11.02 7.69 -10.85
C LYS A 75 -11.64 8.44 -12.04
N ASP A 76 -11.41 9.74 -12.12
CA ASP A 76 -12.00 10.63 -13.14
C ASP A 76 -11.11 10.79 -14.37
N LYS A 77 -10.04 9.99 -14.49
CA LYS A 77 -9.05 10.10 -15.58
C LYS A 77 -9.09 8.94 -16.54
N THR A 78 -8.76 9.22 -17.79
CA THR A 78 -8.63 8.17 -18.81
C THR A 78 -7.36 7.35 -18.59
N ALA A 79 -7.31 6.15 -19.20
CA ALA A 79 -6.12 5.31 -19.15
C ALA A 79 -4.87 6.00 -19.72
N GLU A 80 -5.05 6.83 -20.75
CA GLU A 80 -4.00 7.62 -21.40
C GLU A 80 -3.45 8.69 -20.45
N GLU A 81 -4.33 9.41 -19.73
CA GLU A 81 -3.91 10.41 -18.74
C GLU A 81 -3.17 9.81 -17.54
N LEU A 82 -3.46 8.54 -17.22
CA LEU A 82 -2.82 7.81 -16.12
C LEU A 82 -1.53 7.10 -16.55
N GLN A 83 -1.19 7.11 -17.84
CA GLN A 83 0.00 6.45 -18.33
C GLN A 83 1.27 7.05 -17.69
N GLY A 84 2.09 6.19 -17.10
CA GLY A 84 3.31 6.60 -16.41
C GLY A 84 3.09 7.25 -15.03
N LYS A 85 1.85 7.36 -14.53
CA LYS A 85 1.55 7.88 -13.19
C LYS A 85 1.52 6.77 -12.14
N TYR A 86 2.11 7.05 -10.99
CA TYR A 86 1.97 6.26 -9.77
C TYR A 86 0.67 6.63 -9.07
N ILE A 87 -0.32 5.75 -9.15
CA ILE A 87 -1.54 5.90 -8.34
C ILE A 87 -1.18 5.62 -6.88
N THR A 88 -1.52 6.53 -5.98
CA THR A 88 -1.23 6.50 -4.54
C THR A 88 -2.51 6.65 -3.73
N GLY A 89 -2.53 6.16 -2.50
CA GLY A 89 -3.72 6.17 -1.65
C GLY A 89 -4.02 4.82 -1.04
N VAL A 90 -5.21 4.70 -0.44
CA VAL A 90 -5.73 3.46 0.12
C VAL A 90 -6.55 2.74 -0.95
N PHE A 91 -6.14 1.53 -1.31
CA PHE A 91 -6.78 0.68 -2.32
C PHE A 91 -7.76 -0.31 -1.72
N VAL A 92 -7.46 -0.77 -0.50
CA VAL A 92 -8.31 -1.70 0.25
C VAL A 92 -8.29 -1.23 1.69
N ASP A 93 -9.48 -1.12 2.26
CA ASP A 93 -9.70 -0.96 3.69
C ASP A 93 -11.05 -1.63 4.01
N LYS A 94 -10.99 -2.86 4.52
CA LYS A 94 -12.19 -3.67 4.80
C LYS A 94 -12.07 -4.40 6.12
N GLU A 95 -13.17 -4.52 6.83
CA GLU A 95 -13.23 -5.34 8.03
C GLU A 95 -13.23 -6.82 7.66
N GLN A 96 -12.38 -7.60 8.33
CA GLN A 96 -12.37 -9.05 8.23
C GLN A 96 -11.77 -9.67 9.49
N ALA A 97 -12.13 -10.92 9.76
CA ALA A 97 -11.55 -11.65 10.87
C ALA A 97 -10.05 -11.92 10.62
N ASP A 98 -9.22 -11.69 11.63
CA ASP A 98 -7.80 -12.04 11.57
C ASP A 98 -7.56 -13.53 11.79
N TYR A 99 -6.31 -13.95 11.63
CA TYR A 99 -5.94 -15.35 11.84
C TYR A 99 -6.25 -15.85 13.26
N ARG A 100 -6.05 -15.02 14.29
CA ARG A 100 -6.26 -15.42 15.68
C ARG A 100 -7.74 -15.65 15.96
N GLN A 101 -8.60 -14.75 15.51
CA GLN A 101 -10.05 -14.88 15.63
C GLN A 101 -10.55 -16.15 14.92
N ARG A 102 -10.06 -16.41 13.70
CA ARG A 102 -10.38 -17.65 12.97
C ARG A 102 -9.88 -18.89 13.70
N TYR A 103 -8.69 -18.82 14.28
CA TYR A 103 -8.12 -19.94 15.03
C TYR A 103 -8.87 -20.21 16.34
N ASP A 104 -9.27 -19.16 17.07
CA ASP A 104 -10.07 -19.27 18.28
C ASP A 104 -11.44 -19.90 18.00
N GLU A 105 -12.05 -19.60 16.85
CA GLU A 105 -13.28 -20.28 16.40
C GLU A 105 -13.07 -21.79 16.23
N VAL A 106 -11.92 -22.21 15.70
CA VAL A 106 -11.56 -23.63 15.55
C VAL A 106 -11.39 -24.29 16.92
N ILE A 107 -10.66 -23.65 17.85
CA ILE A 107 -10.48 -24.15 19.22
C ILE A 107 -11.83 -24.32 19.92
N LYS A 108 -12.70 -23.31 19.86
CA LYS A 108 -14.03 -23.36 20.48
C LYS A 108 -14.87 -24.50 19.92
N LYS A 109 -14.85 -24.73 18.61
CA LYS A 109 -15.56 -25.84 17.97
C LYS A 109 -15.03 -27.19 18.46
N ALA A 110 -13.71 -27.37 18.49
CA ALA A 110 -13.09 -28.60 18.99
C ALA A 110 -13.42 -28.88 20.46
N SER A 111 -13.39 -27.86 21.32
CA SER A 111 -13.70 -28.03 22.76
C SER A 111 -15.15 -28.45 23.06
N LYS A 112 -16.10 -28.13 22.16
CA LYS A 112 -17.52 -28.48 22.31
C LYS A 112 -17.82 -29.93 21.92
N LEU A 113 -16.99 -30.53 21.07
CA LEU A 113 -17.12 -31.93 20.65
C LEU A 113 -16.61 -32.92 21.71
N ASN A 114 -15.78 -32.43 22.64
CA ASN A 114 -15.21 -33.22 23.75
C ASN A 114 -16.06 -33.15 25.04
N LYS A 115 -17.26 -32.58 24.98
CA LYS A 115 -18.26 -32.57 26.05
C LYS A 115 -19.49 -33.33 25.60
#